data_AF-D3DDZ2-F1
#
_entry.id   AF-D3DDZ2-F1
#
_cell.length_a   1.000
_cell.length_b   1.000
_cell.length_c   1.000
_cell.angle_alpha   90.00
_cell.angle_beta   90.00
_cell.angle_gamma   90.00
#
_symmetry.space_group_name_H-M   'P 1'
#
loop_
_entity.id
_entity.type
_entity.pdbx_description
1 polymer ?
#
loop_
_entity_poly.entity_id
_entity_poly.type
_entity_poly.pdbx_seq_one_letter_code
_entity_poly.pdbx_strand_id
1 'polypeptide(L)'
;AGGELAAAAAAAGADVLVTADGRHHHTLDAVGAHPLVIVDVAHWASEWPWLAGAADRLRAGLAARGRTVNTAVSTLVTDPWRLQVSATPRPDQSEQRDHPEQRDQQDQPEQPDHADHLSAPVHAPGARPEEGFQARSS
;
A
#
# COMPACT_ATOMS: atom_id res chain seq x y z
N ALA A 1 -6.84 20.77 3.43
CA ALA A 1 -5.86 20.21 2.49
C ALA A 1 -4.81 21.25 2.16
N GLY A 2 -3.53 20.94 2.39
CA GLY A 2 -2.42 21.87 2.11
C GLY A 2 -1.89 21.81 0.68
N GLY A 3 -2.39 20.90 -0.17
CA GLY A 3 -1.96 20.75 -1.56
C GLY A 3 -2.13 22.01 -2.42
N GLU A 4 -3.08 22.89 -2.08
CA GLU A 4 -3.27 24.20 -2.74
C GLU A 4 -2.05 25.14 -2.61
N LEU A 5 -1.13 24.86 -1.68
CA LEU A 5 0.05 25.68 -1.44
C LEU A 5 1.22 25.36 -2.37
N ALA A 6 1.07 24.44 -3.32
CA ALA A 6 2.14 24.02 -4.23
C ALA A 6 2.77 25.19 -5.00
N ALA A 7 1.95 26.09 -5.55
CA ALA A 7 2.46 27.26 -6.27
C ALA A 7 3.26 28.20 -5.36
N ALA A 8 2.80 28.40 -4.12
CA ALA A 8 3.51 29.23 -3.14
C ALA A 8 4.83 28.58 -2.69
N ALA A 9 4.84 27.25 -2.49
CA ALA A 9 6.03 26.49 -2.15
C ALA A 9 7.07 26.56 -3.28
N ALA A 10 6.64 26.36 -4.53
CA ALA A 10 7.50 26.47 -5.70
C ALA A 10 8.06 27.90 -5.86
N ALA A 11 7.23 28.93 -5.67
CA ALA A 11 7.67 30.33 -5.72
C ALA A 11 8.67 30.68 -4.59
N ALA A 12 8.58 30.00 -3.45
CA ALA A 12 9.54 30.11 -2.36
C ALA A 12 10.85 29.32 -2.61
N GLY A 13 10.94 28.59 -3.72
CA GLY A 13 12.11 27.78 -4.08
C GLY A 13 12.18 26.44 -3.35
N ALA A 14 11.05 25.91 -2.85
CA ALA A 14 11.03 24.61 -2.20
C ALA A 14 11.18 23.47 -3.22
N ASP A 15 12.02 22.48 -2.90
CA ASP A 15 12.13 21.23 -3.68
C ASP A 15 11.00 20.24 -3.34
N VAL A 16 10.51 20.30 -2.09
CA VAL A 16 9.52 19.37 -1.55
C VAL A 16 8.43 20.13 -0.78
N LEU A 17 7.17 19.81 -1.05
CA LEU A 17 6.03 20.19 -0.24
C LEU A 17 5.55 18.97 0.57
N VAL A 18 5.74 19.02 1.89
CA VAL A 18 5.12 18.09 2.83
C VAL A 18 3.76 18.64 3.23
N THR A 19 2.69 17.90 2.95
CA THR A 19 1.30 18.33 3.17
C THR A 19 0.42 17.14 3.55
N ALA A 20 -0.83 17.41 3.92
CA ALA A 20 -1.88 16.40 4.09
C ALA A 20 -3.10 16.70 3.21
N ASP A 21 -3.89 15.65 2.96
CA ASP A 21 -5.18 15.64 2.25
C ASP A 21 -5.09 16.11 0.79
N GLY A 22 -4.05 15.70 0.07
CA GLY A 22 -3.89 16.03 -1.35
C GLY A 22 -5.04 15.48 -2.19
N ARG A 23 -5.68 16.34 -2.99
CA ARG A 23 -6.61 15.89 -4.03
C ARG A 23 -5.83 15.49 -5.26
N HIS A 24 -6.26 14.42 -5.92
CA HIS A 24 -5.57 13.87 -7.09
C HIS A 24 -5.30 14.91 -8.19
N HIS A 25 -6.32 15.65 -8.62
CA HIS A 25 -6.17 16.64 -9.70
C HIS A 25 -5.25 17.80 -9.29
N HIS A 26 -5.39 18.36 -8.09
CA HIS A 26 -4.48 19.43 -7.63
C HIS A 26 -3.03 18.95 -7.50
N THR A 27 -2.84 17.72 -7.06
CA THR A 27 -1.50 17.10 -6.98
C THR A 27 -0.91 16.96 -8.37
N LEU A 28 -1.69 16.43 -9.33
CA LEU A 28 -1.29 16.29 -10.73
C LEU A 28 -0.98 17.64 -11.39
N ASP A 29 -1.84 18.64 -11.20
CA ASP A 29 -1.66 19.98 -11.74
C ASP A 29 -0.36 20.61 -11.20
N ALA A 30 -0.12 20.47 -9.89
CA ALA A 30 1.07 20.98 -9.24
C ALA A 30 2.36 20.33 -9.76
N VAL A 31 2.42 19.00 -9.88
CA VAL A 31 3.62 18.30 -10.39
C VAL A 31 3.82 18.51 -11.90
N GLY A 32 2.75 18.81 -12.65
CA GLY A 32 2.84 19.17 -14.06
C GLY A 32 3.31 20.61 -14.28
N ALA A 33 2.97 21.52 -13.38
CA ALA A 33 3.31 22.94 -13.48
C ALA A 33 4.67 23.30 -12.86
N HIS A 34 5.15 22.52 -11.89
CA HIS A 34 6.33 22.84 -11.09
C HIS A 34 7.25 21.62 -10.92
N PRO A 35 8.58 21.81 -10.87
CA PRO A 35 9.52 20.74 -10.51
C PRO A 35 9.51 20.49 -8.99
N LEU A 36 8.32 20.29 -8.41
CA LEU A 36 8.08 20.16 -6.96
C LEU A 36 7.69 18.73 -6.64
N VAL A 37 8.34 18.13 -5.64
CA VAL A 37 7.91 16.83 -5.09
C VAL A 37 6.84 17.06 -4.03
N ILE A 38 5.77 16.26 -4.06
CA ILE A 38 4.72 16.30 -3.05
C ILE A 38 4.82 15.05 -2.18
N VAL A 39 4.89 15.26 -0.87
CA VAL A 39 4.81 14.20 0.15
C VAL A 39 3.50 14.40 0.91
N ASP A 40 2.53 13.52 0.65
CA ASP A 40 1.27 13.49 1.37
C ASP A 40 1.41 12.60 2.62
N VAL A 41 1.25 13.20 3.79
CA VAL A 41 1.26 12.51 5.08
C VAL A 41 -0.15 12.42 5.65
N ALA A 42 -0.37 11.42 6.50
CA ALA A 42 -1.59 11.32 7.28
C ALA A 42 -1.88 12.65 8.01
N HIS A 43 -3.13 13.11 7.96
CA HIS A 43 -3.53 14.38 8.56
C HIS A 43 -3.16 14.45 10.05
N TRP A 44 -3.44 13.38 10.80
CA TRP A 44 -3.02 13.25 12.20
C TRP A 44 -1.51 13.41 12.36
N ALA A 45 -0.70 12.81 11.49
CA ALA A 45 0.75 12.87 11.58
C ALA A 45 1.31 14.28 11.28
N SER A 46 0.62 15.07 10.45
CA SER A 46 1.01 16.46 10.19
C SER A 46 0.66 17.42 11.34
N GLU A 47 -0.43 17.17 12.05
CA GLU A 47 -0.95 18.12 13.05
C GLU A 47 -0.64 17.75 14.49
N TRP A 48 -0.60 16.46 14.83
CA TRP A 48 -0.34 16.05 16.20
C TRP A 48 0.97 16.62 16.80
N PRO A 49 2.10 16.70 16.06
CA PRO A 49 3.37 17.18 16.62
C PRO A 49 3.34 18.60 17.21
N TRP A 50 2.49 19.50 16.70
CA TRP A 50 2.46 20.89 17.22
C TRP A 50 1.65 21.03 18.52
N LEU A 51 0.82 20.05 18.88
CA LEU A 51 -0.07 20.11 20.03
C LEU A 51 0.66 20.22 21.37
N ALA A 52 1.86 19.64 21.49
CA ALA A 52 2.69 19.80 22.69
C ALA A 52 3.07 21.28 22.88
N GLY A 53 3.54 21.93 21.82
CA GLY A 53 3.84 23.36 21.83
C GLY A 53 2.58 24.22 22.04
N ALA A 54 1.43 23.80 21.53
CA ALA A 54 0.14 24.47 21.77
C ALA A 54 -0.24 24.46 23.25
N ALA A 55 -0.11 23.30 23.90
CA ALA A 55 -0.41 23.11 25.31
C ALA A 55 0.48 23.99 26.19
N ASP A 56 1.77 24.08 25.87
CA ASP A 56 2.72 24.93 26.58
C ASP A 56 2.39 26.43 26.40
N ARG A 57 2.10 26.86 25.17
CA ARG A 57 1.68 28.24 24.88
C ARG A 57 0.38 28.61 25.61
N LEU A 58 -0.57 27.69 25.68
CA LEU A 58 -1.82 27.88 26.41
C LEU A 58 -1.58 28.04 27.92
N ARG A 59 -0.79 27.15 28.53
CA ARG A 59 -0.42 27.23 29.95
C ARG A 59 0.28 28.55 30.26
N ALA A 60 1.32 28.90 29.50
CA ALA A 60 2.07 30.13 29.69
C ALA A 60 1.19 31.38 29.53
N GLY A 61 0.35 31.42 28.50
CA GLY A 61 -0.56 32.54 28.24
C GLY A 61 -1.63 32.73 29.32
N LEU A 62 -2.09 31.66 29.96
CA LEU A 62 -3.03 31.75 31.08
C LEU A 62 -2.33 32.11 32.40
N ALA A 63 -1.14 31.56 32.65
CA ALA A 63 -0.33 31.89 33.81
C ALA A 63 0.02 33.39 33.85
N ALA A 64 0.38 33.98 32.72
CA ALA A 64 0.63 35.42 32.58
C ALA A 64 -0.59 36.30 32.92
N ARG A 65 -1.79 35.71 32.98
CA ARG A 65 -3.05 36.38 33.33
C ARG A 65 -3.56 35.96 34.71
N GLY A 66 -2.69 35.38 35.54
CA GLY A 66 -3.03 34.93 36.89
C GLY A 66 -3.96 33.71 36.93
N ARG A 67 -4.03 32.90 35.86
CA ARG A 67 -4.88 31.70 35.76
C ARG A 67 -4.04 30.45 35.57
N THR A 68 -4.52 29.32 36.08
CA THR A 68 -3.86 28.02 35.95
C THR A 68 -4.80 26.99 35.32
N VAL A 69 -4.25 26.13 34.47
CA VAL A 69 -4.97 25.01 33.84
C VAL A 69 -4.09 23.77 33.81
N ASN A 70 -4.72 22.60 33.84
CA ASN A 70 -4.08 21.36 33.43
C ASN A 70 -4.29 21.18 31.92
N THR A 71 -3.29 20.66 31.22
CA THR A 71 -3.41 20.32 29.79
C THR A 71 -2.84 18.93 29.57
N ALA A 72 -3.49 18.15 28.71
CA ALA A 72 -2.96 16.89 28.22
C ALA A 72 -3.09 16.87 26.70
N VAL A 73 -2.10 16.29 26.02
CA VAL A 73 -2.17 15.94 24.60
C VAL A 73 -2.39 14.45 24.54
N SER A 74 -3.50 14.02 23.95
CA SER A 74 -3.80 12.59 23.78
C SER A 74 -2.74 11.93 22.91
N THR A 75 -2.21 10.78 23.31
CA THR A 75 -1.26 9.99 22.51
C THR A 75 -1.94 8.96 21.62
N LEU A 76 -3.27 8.87 21.67
CA LEU A 76 -4.03 7.98 20.79
C LEU A 76 -3.93 8.46 19.35
N VAL A 77 -3.50 7.57 18.45
CA VAL A 77 -3.55 7.80 17.01
C VAL A 77 -5.01 7.75 16.59
N THR A 78 -5.55 8.87 16.14
CA THR A 78 -6.94 8.99 15.67
C THR A 78 -7.05 8.99 14.15
N ASP A 79 -5.97 8.62 13.45
CA ASP A 79 -6.02 8.46 12.01
C ASP A 79 -6.93 7.27 11.65
N PRO A 80 -7.93 7.46 10.77
CA PRO A 80 -8.84 6.39 10.39
C PRO A 80 -8.20 5.40 9.42
N TRP A 81 -7.02 5.71 8.86
CA TRP A 81 -6.35 4.92 7.85
C TRP A 81 -5.10 4.26 8.42
N ARG A 82 -4.90 3.00 8.05
CA ARG A 82 -3.67 2.26 8.34
C ARG A 82 -3.18 1.63 7.06
N LEU A 83 -2.02 2.09 6.59
CA LEU A 83 -1.35 1.45 5.46
C LEU A 83 -0.94 0.02 5.84
N GLN A 84 -1.25 -0.94 4.98
CA GLN A 84 -0.73 -2.30 5.06
C GLN A 84 0.23 -2.50 3.91
N VAL A 85 1.49 -2.78 4.22
CA VAL A 85 2.50 -3.15 3.22
C VAL A 85 2.72 -4.65 3.34
N SER A 86 2.35 -5.39 2.30
CA SER A 86 2.65 -6.82 2.25
C SER A 86 4.15 -7.00 2.03
N ALA A 87 4.81 -7.78 2.88
CA ALA A 87 6.18 -8.17 2.61
C ALA A 87 6.20 -9.10 1.40
N THR A 88 6.85 -8.69 0.31
CA THR A 88 7.26 -9.64 -0.72
C THR A 88 8.27 -10.61 -0.07
N PRO A 89 8.05 -11.93 -0.14
CA PRO A 89 9.02 -12.88 0.37
C PRO A 89 10.38 -12.60 -0.25
N ARG A 90 11.43 -12.52 0.56
CA ARG A 90 12.79 -12.48 0.05
C ARG A 90 13.03 -13.78 -0.74
N PRO A 91 13.58 -13.73 -1.96
CA PRO A 91 13.69 -14.90 -2.84
C PRO A 91 14.64 -16.03 -2.35
N ASP A 92 14.97 -16.14 -1.05
CA ASP A 92 15.74 -17.27 -0.50
C ASP A 92 14.97 -18.19 0.46
N GLN A 93 13.75 -17.85 0.88
CA GLN A 93 13.05 -18.60 1.95
C GLN A 93 12.23 -19.81 1.46
N SER A 94 12.13 -20.03 0.15
CA SER A 94 11.37 -21.14 -0.44
C SER A 94 12.14 -22.46 -0.51
N GLU A 95 13.48 -22.45 -0.35
CA GLU A 95 14.31 -23.65 -0.48
C GLU A 95 14.49 -24.40 0.86
N GLN A 96 14.22 -23.78 2.01
CA GLN A 96 14.37 -24.42 3.33
C GLN A 96 13.08 -25.10 3.83
N ARG A 97 12.34 -25.77 2.95
CA ARG A 97 11.26 -26.71 3.33
C ARG A 97 11.53 -28.10 2.72
N ASP A 98 12.74 -28.60 2.90
CA ASP A 98 13.06 -29.99 2.58
C ASP A 98 12.40 -30.94 3.59
N HIS A 99 11.56 -31.81 3.02
CA HIS A 99 10.94 -32.99 3.62
C HIS A 99 12.01 -33.98 4.12
N PRO A 100 11.87 -34.60 5.30
CA PRO A 100 12.65 -35.80 5.61
C PRO A 100 12.11 -37.00 4.80
N GLU A 101 13.04 -37.69 4.16
CA GLU A 101 12.89 -38.85 3.28
C GLU A 101 12.14 -40.02 3.96
N GLN A 102 11.07 -40.52 3.33
CA GLN A 102 10.59 -41.89 3.55
C GLN A 102 11.38 -42.82 2.63
N ARG A 103 12.45 -43.41 3.16
CA ARG A 103 13.18 -44.50 2.52
C ARG A 103 13.06 -45.73 3.41
N ASP A 104 12.03 -46.53 3.17
CA ASP A 104 12.01 -47.97 3.47
C ASP A 104 10.71 -48.60 2.95
N GLN A 105 10.79 -49.20 1.76
CA GLN A 105 9.97 -50.37 1.41
C GLN A 105 10.62 -51.09 0.22
N GLN A 106 11.69 -51.84 0.52
CA GLN A 106 12.05 -53.01 -0.27
C GLN A 106 11.25 -54.18 0.31
N ASP A 107 10.25 -54.66 -0.45
CA ASP A 107 9.90 -56.08 -0.56
C ASP A 107 8.73 -56.22 -1.55
N GLN A 108 9.04 -56.64 -2.78
CA GLN A 108 8.08 -57.16 -3.75
C GLN A 108 8.26 -58.69 -3.82
N PRO A 109 7.17 -59.47 -3.92
CA PRO A 109 7.21 -60.75 -4.61
C PRO A 109 6.65 -60.62 -6.05
N GLU A 110 7.31 -61.33 -6.96
CA GLU A 110 7.04 -61.45 -8.40
C GLU A 110 5.64 -61.99 -8.74
N GLN A 111 5.12 -61.69 -9.95
CA GLN A 111 4.59 -62.66 -10.93
C GLN A 111 4.16 -61.99 -12.27
N PRO A 112 3.99 -62.74 -13.39
CA PRO A 112 4.57 -62.37 -14.67
C PRO A 112 3.59 -62.08 -15.84
N ASP A 113 4.21 -61.54 -16.89
CA ASP A 113 3.93 -61.43 -18.33
C ASP A 113 2.53 -61.82 -18.88
N HIS A 114 1.89 -60.89 -19.60
CA HIS A 114 1.16 -61.16 -20.84
C HIS A 114 0.82 -59.88 -21.64
N ALA A 115 1.47 -59.75 -22.80
CA ALA A 115 0.89 -59.53 -24.13
C ALA A 115 -0.06 -58.33 -24.39
N ASP A 116 0.51 -57.39 -25.16
CA ASP A 116 0.07 -56.99 -26.52
C ASP A 116 -1.13 -56.03 -26.74
N HIS A 117 -0.94 -55.22 -27.79
CA HIS A 117 -1.91 -54.59 -28.68
C HIS A 117 -2.43 -53.14 -28.48
N LEU A 118 -1.92 -52.29 -29.40
CA LEU A 118 -2.63 -51.52 -30.44
C LEU A 118 -2.91 -50.00 -30.28
N SER A 119 -2.29 -49.29 -31.23
CA SER A 119 -2.83 -48.24 -32.12
C SER A 119 -3.09 -46.81 -31.62
N ALA A 120 -2.56 -45.88 -32.44
CA ALA A 120 -2.59 -44.42 -32.32
C ALA A 120 -3.76 -43.79 -33.14
N PRO A 121 -3.67 -42.53 -33.63
CA PRO A 121 -4.27 -41.30 -33.06
C PRO A 121 -5.31 -40.65 -34.01
N VAL A 122 -5.96 -39.53 -33.63
CA VAL A 122 -6.57 -38.60 -34.60
C VAL A 122 -6.64 -37.17 -34.07
N HIS A 123 -6.43 -36.21 -34.98
CA HIS A 123 -6.26 -34.78 -34.75
C HIS A 123 -7.34 -33.98 -35.49
N ALA A 124 -7.66 -32.79 -34.94
CA ALA A 124 -8.06 -31.51 -35.58
C ALA A 124 -9.57 -31.30 -35.88
N PRO A 125 -10.05 -30.08 -36.24
CA PRO A 125 -9.57 -28.68 -36.03
C PRO A 125 -10.70 -27.67 -35.65
N GLY A 126 -10.36 -26.38 -35.44
CA GLY A 126 -11.09 -25.28 -36.13
C GLY A 126 -11.74 -24.11 -35.36
N ALA A 127 -11.10 -22.94 -35.46
CA ALA A 127 -11.63 -21.57 -35.68
C ALA A 127 -12.50 -20.78 -34.65
N ARG A 128 -12.17 -19.48 -34.56
CA ARG A 128 -12.71 -18.34 -33.77
C ARG A 128 -13.82 -17.56 -34.54
N PRO A 129 -14.28 -16.31 -34.19
CA PRO A 129 -14.55 -15.57 -32.92
C PRO A 129 -15.94 -14.82 -32.93
N GLU A 130 -16.13 -13.93 -31.93
CA GLU A 130 -16.97 -12.69 -31.87
C GLU A 130 -18.45 -12.79 -31.43
N GLU A 131 -18.80 -12.24 -30.25
CA GLU A 131 -20.13 -11.66 -29.99
C GLU A 131 -20.09 -10.42 -29.06
N GLY A 132 -20.39 -9.26 -29.66
CA GLY A 132 -21.34 -8.21 -29.25
C GLY A 132 -21.50 -7.79 -27.79
N PHE A 133 -20.99 -6.60 -27.45
CA PHE A 133 -21.41 -5.79 -26.30
C PHE A 133 -22.44 -4.74 -26.72
N GLN A 134 -23.59 -4.64 -26.02
CA GLN A 134 -24.58 -3.60 -26.25
C GLN A 134 -25.05 -2.98 -24.92
N ALA A 135 -24.77 -1.69 -24.74
CA ALA A 135 -25.23 -0.88 -23.62
C ALA A 135 -26.63 -0.31 -23.90
N ARG A 136 -27.49 -0.28 -22.87
CA ARG A 136 -28.75 0.48 -22.86
C ARG A 136 -28.64 1.58 -21.82
N SER A 137 -28.92 2.82 -22.23
CA SER A 137 -29.21 3.95 -21.35
C SER A 137 -30.71 4.03 -21.08
N SER A 138 -31.06 4.32 -19.83
CA SER A 138 -32.17 5.18 -19.41
C SER A 138 -31.90 5.69 -18.00
#